data_AF-A0A615R069-F1
#
_entry.id   AF-A0A615R069-F1
#
_cell.length_a   1.000
_cell.length_b   1.000
_cell.length_c   1.000
_cell.angle_alpha   90.00
_cell.angle_beta   90.00
_cell.angle_gamma   90.00
#
_symmetry.space_group_name_H-M   'P 1'
#
loop_
_entity.id
_entity.type
_entity.pdbx_description
1 polymer ?
#
loop_
_entity_poly.entity_id
_entity_poly.type
_entity_poly.pdbx_seq_one_letter_code
_entity_poly.pdbx_strand_id
1 'polypeptide(L)'
;MTANSIIEYILVFFGWLLNNAMWDIMSGTGLYLLPLVFKCAAVWLKIREEGFDEGNKGMLLQPRMEHALYVPYLVILFCVIPVAPVNISTMKFDSSRAKQCHASVATPQGSGYSQVVSDFGGRTVQIPVWWYLVHRISKGTTQAMIASIPCGGKIRQIRFEVQHSQLRDPILIQELQDFSGSCYSRAYYRLKITNQSLTDKTINSVSWIGSDYFLNTEGYYDTYTSKQPRRAWPWNEKRDAGYSNTGDGGYPTCKEWWSDSKKGLKDRVLASLPSQVKADFQLQNVRNWQELALRWLVSPRNVSLSGGSETYMTGSNDNASGLVGNITRLATTVGVGMKQFEALPGFDALKQALPIVQALLEMMVIIAIPVLLMFSAYDPKTIVTITFALFALMFIPFWWEVAGWLDDQLLTIMYGARNDSGLSSSVPFADFVGSVNDGWIMNLVLGVMYILFPLSWFGMMSWTGVRLGDFATQMVNNGAKLPQTAGNEGGKQTKDAAVSVITKGNRKLK
;
A
#
# COMPACT_ATOMS: atom_id res chain seq x y z
N MET A 1 -2.66 25.98 -0.89
CA MET A 1 -2.59 24.67 -1.57
C MET A 1 -3.06 23.60 -0.59
N THR A 2 -3.59 22.50 -1.10
CA THR A 2 -4.01 21.32 -0.32
C THR A 2 -3.24 20.09 -0.78
N ALA A 3 -3.12 19.11 0.11
CA ALA A 3 -2.57 17.78 -0.20
C ALA A 3 -3.46 16.70 0.38
N ASN A 4 -3.54 15.57 -0.32
CA ASN A 4 -4.40 14.44 0.04
C ASN A 4 -3.65 13.42 0.91
N SER A 5 -2.31 13.41 0.86
CA SER A 5 -1.47 12.58 1.72
C SER A 5 -0.39 13.42 2.44
N ILE A 6 0.11 12.90 3.57
CA ILE A 6 1.18 13.55 4.34
C ILE A 6 2.48 13.59 3.52
N ILE A 7 2.75 12.55 2.73
CA ILE A 7 3.94 12.46 1.89
C ILE A 7 3.85 13.47 0.74
N GLU A 8 2.69 13.59 0.09
CA GLU A 8 2.43 14.61 -0.92
C GLU A 8 2.61 16.02 -0.37
N TYR A 9 2.09 16.29 0.83
CA TYR A 9 2.26 17.57 1.51
C TYR A 9 3.75 17.96 1.66
N ILE A 10 4.60 17.00 2.05
CA ILE A 10 6.04 17.22 2.21
C ILE A 10 6.73 17.37 0.85
N LEU A 11 6.50 16.44 -0.09
CA LEU A 11 7.23 16.37 -1.35
C LEU A 11 6.84 17.49 -2.32
N VAL A 12 5.58 17.92 -2.35
CA VAL A 12 5.16 19.07 -3.17
C VAL A 12 5.81 20.35 -2.65
N PHE A 13 5.84 20.55 -1.32
CA PHE A 13 6.53 21.70 -0.73
C PHE A 13 8.02 21.69 -1.07
N PHE A 14 8.68 20.54 -0.92
CA PHE A 14 10.09 20.38 -1.28
C PHE A 14 10.35 20.59 -2.78
N GLY A 15 9.45 20.12 -3.65
CA GLY A 15 9.53 20.35 -5.09
C GLY A 15 9.51 21.83 -5.44
N TRP A 16 8.64 22.62 -4.80
CA TRP A 16 8.63 24.07 -4.99
C TRP A 16 9.87 24.75 -4.39
N LEU A 17 10.41 24.26 -3.27
CA LEU A 17 11.65 24.78 -2.71
C LEU A 17 12.81 24.65 -3.72
N LEU A 18 12.92 23.49 -4.38
CA LEU A 18 13.91 23.26 -5.43
C LEU A 18 13.61 24.03 -6.71
N ASN A 19 12.34 24.21 -7.07
CA ASN A 19 11.92 25.06 -8.19
C ASN A 19 12.42 26.50 -8.01
N ASN A 20 12.27 27.07 -6.81
CA ASN A 20 12.76 28.40 -6.49
C ASN A 20 14.28 28.50 -6.61
N ALA A 21 15.01 27.53 -6.06
CA ALA A 21 16.45 27.49 -6.21
C ALA A 21 16.87 27.43 -7.69
N MET A 22 16.14 26.68 -8.53
CA MET A 22 16.39 26.62 -9.96
C MET A 22 16.13 27.97 -10.65
N TRP A 23 15.04 28.64 -10.28
CA TRP A 23 14.75 29.99 -10.77
C TRP A 23 15.81 31.01 -10.36
N ASP A 24 16.29 30.97 -9.12
CA ASP A 24 17.35 31.86 -8.62
C ASP A 24 18.64 31.67 -9.42
N ILE A 25 19.00 30.43 -9.75
CA ILE A 25 20.16 30.13 -10.62
C ILE A 25 19.94 30.67 -12.04
N MET A 26 18.75 30.45 -12.63
CA MET A 26 18.44 30.90 -13.99
C MET A 26 18.38 32.42 -14.11
N SER A 27 17.83 33.10 -13.11
CA SER A 27 17.76 34.56 -13.06
C SER A 27 19.13 35.17 -12.78
N GLY A 28 19.91 34.60 -11.85
CA GLY A 28 21.26 35.06 -11.53
C GLY A 28 22.26 34.90 -12.69
N THR A 29 22.09 33.88 -13.53
CA THR A 29 22.94 33.66 -14.73
C THR A 29 22.41 34.34 -15.99
N GLY A 30 21.16 34.84 -15.99
CA GLY A 30 20.50 35.37 -17.18
C GLY A 30 20.09 34.31 -18.21
N LEU A 31 20.22 33.00 -17.89
CA LEU A 31 19.87 31.90 -18.79
C LEU A 31 18.40 31.94 -19.25
N TYR A 32 17.50 32.48 -18.43
CA TYR A 32 16.09 32.58 -18.79
C TYR A 32 15.83 33.48 -20.02
N LEU A 33 16.75 34.40 -20.36
CA LEU A 33 16.62 35.29 -21.53
C LEU A 33 17.11 34.65 -22.84
N LEU A 34 17.96 33.64 -22.76
CA LEU A 34 18.62 33.01 -23.91
C LEU A 34 17.62 32.50 -24.97
N PRO A 35 16.50 31.83 -24.62
CA PRO A 35 15.52 31.41 -25.61
C PRO A 35 14.85 32.57 -26.36
N LEU A 36 14.70 33.74 -25.72
CA LEU A 36 14.13 34.94 -26.35
C LEU A 36 15.07 35.48 -27.43
N VAL A 37 16.38 35.51 -27.13
CA VAL A 37 17.41 35.95 -28.10
C VAL A 37 17.39 35.04 -29.34
N PHE A 38 17.36 33.72 -29.15
CA PHE A 38 17.26 32.78 -30.26
C PHE A 38 15.97 32.94 -31.06
N LYS A 39 14.83 33.20 -30.40
CA LYS A 39 13.54 33.41 -31.07
C LYS A 39 13.55 34.69 -31.91
N CYS A 40 14.09 35.79 -31.39
CA CYS A 40 14.26 37.04 -32.13
C CYS A 40 15.20 36.87 -33.33
N ALA A 41 16.35 36.21 -33.15
CA ALA A 41 17.29 35.91 -34.23
C ALA A 41 16.66 35.03 -35.32
N ALA A 42 15.89 34.01 -34.94
CA ALA A 42 15.19 33.14 -35.87
C ALA A 42 14.14 33.88 -36.72
N VAL A 43 13.34 34.76 -36.09
CA VAL A 43 12.38 35.62 -36.82
C VAL A 43 13.11 36.55 -37.78
N TRP A 44 14.23 37.15 -37.33
CA TRP A 44 15.03 38.04 -38.16
C TRP A 44 15.65 37.33 -39.38
N LEU A 45 16.20 36.13 -39.20
CA LEU A 45 16.73 35.31 -40.30
C LEU A 45 15.64 34.91 -41.29
N LYS A 46 14.48 34.46 -40.80
CA LYS A 46 13.36 34.05 -41.64
C LYS A 46 12.89 35.17 -42.59
N ILE A 47 12.81 36.40 -42.09
CA ILE A 47 12.40 37.56 -42.92
C ILE A 47 13.49 37.95 -43.93
N ARG A 48 14.76 37.69 -43.62
CA ARG A 48 15.84 37.87 -44.61
C ARG A 48 15.72 36.89 -45.76
N GLU A 49 15.36 35.64 -45.47
CA GLU A 49 15.18 34.56 -46.46
C GLU A 49 13.93 34.73 -47.33
N GLU A 50 12.91 35.49 -46.86
CA GLU A 50 11.70 35.76 -47.63
C GLU A 50 11.98 36.56 -48.91
N GLY A 51 11.33 36.17 -50.01
CA GLY A 51 11.48 36.79 -51.33
C GLY A 51 10.87 38.20 -51.42
N PHE A 52 11.18 38.92 -52.50
CA PHE A 52 10.66 40.27 -52.73
C PHE A 52 9.12 40.34 -52.85
N ASP A 53 8.47 39.21 -53.10
CA ASP A 53 7.02 39.10 -53.31
C ASP A 53 6.19 39.25 -52.01
N GLU A 54 6.81 39.18 -50.82
CA GLU A 54 6.12 39.40 -49.54
C GLU A 54 5.98 40.88 -49.14
N GLY A 55 6.60 41.81 -49.87
CA GLY A 55 6.50 43.25 -49.61
C GLY A 55 7.58 43.81 -48.67
N ASN A 56 7.25 44.89 -47.93
CA ASN A 56 8.24 45.60 -47.10
C ASN A 56 8.65 44.77 -45.87
N LYS A 57 9.86 44.22 -45.93
CA LYS A 57 10.48 43.39 -44.88
C LYS A 57 10.52 44.06 -43.50
N GLY A 58 10.70 45.38 -43.44
CA GLY A 58 10.72 46.12 -42.17
C GLY A 58 9.35 46.18 -41.50
N MET A 59 8.30 46.39 -42.30
CA MET A 59 6.92 46.47 -41.81
C MET A 59 6.37 45.10 -41.39
N LEU A 60 6.88 44.00 -41.96
CA LEU A 60 6.57 42.63 -41.56
C LEU A 60 7.34 42.17 -40.31
N LEU A 61 8.56 42.67 -40.11
CA LEU A 61 9.38 42.33 -38.95
C LEU A 61 8.79 42.81 -37.64
N GLN A 62 8.25 44.03 -37.61
CA GLN A 62 7.72 44.63 -36.39
C GLN A 62 6.63 43.77 -35.71
N PRO A 63 5.49 43.44 -36.35
CA PRO A 63 4.45 42.65 -35.70
C PRO A 63 4.89 41.22 -35.36
N ARG A 64 5.79 40.62 -36.17
CA ARG A 64 6.33 39.27 -35.88
C ARG A 64 7.26 39.28 -34.67
N MET A 65 8.09 40.31 -34.51
CA MET A 65 8.92 40.50 -33.33
C MET A 65 8.11 40.83 -32.07
N GLU A 66 7.10 41.70 -32.19
CA GLU A 66 6.18 42.01 -31.10
C GLU A 66 5.52 40.72 -30.58
N HIS A 67 4.99 39.88 -31.48
CA HIS A 67 4.42 38.59 -31.09
C HIS A 67 5.46 37.64 -30.47
N ALA A 68 6.68 37.60 -31.02
CA ALA A 68 7.77 36.77 -30.52
C ALA A 68 8.24 37.17 -29.11
N LEU A 69 8.03 38.41 -28.69
CA LEU A 69 8.40 38.93 -27.37
C LEU A 69 7.22 38.97 -26.39
N TYR A 70 6.05 39.50 -26.79
CA TYR A 70 4.91 39.69 -25.90
C TYR A 70 4.35 38.39 -25.35
N VAL A 71 4.26 37.33 -26.19
CA VAL A 71 3.74 36.04 -25.73
C VAL A 71 4.65 35.42 -24.68
N PRO A 72 5.96 35.20 -24.92
CA PRO A 72 6.88 34.74 -23.88
C PRO A 72 6.96 35.63 -22.64
N TYR A 73 6.85 36.95 -22.80
CA TYR A 73 6.85 37.87 -21.67
C TYR A 73 5.70 37.58 -20.68
N LEU A 74 4.48 37.40 -21.20
CA LEU A 74 3.33 37.01 -20.37
C LEU A 74 3.55 35.65 -19.71
N VAL A 75 4.13 34.69 -20.44
CA VAL A 75 4.45 33.37 -19.90
C VAL A 75 5.42 33.46 -18.74
N ILE A 76 6.50 34.24 -18.88
CA ILE A 76 7.49 34.43 -17.83
C ILE A 76 6.81 35.05 -16.60
N LEU A 77 6.01 36.10 -16.80
CA LEU A 77 5.33 36.82 -15.72
C LEU A 77 4.39 35.93 -14.90
N PHE A 78 3.58 35.09 -15.55
CA PHE A 78 2.57 34.29 -14.86
C PHE A 78 3.04 32.88 -14.46
N CYS A 79 3.92 32.26 -15.23
CA CYS A 79 4.28 30.84 -15.10
C CYS A 79 5.70 30.60 -14.58
N VAL A 80 6.59 31.60 -14.63
CA VAL A 80 8.00 31.40 -14.27
C VAL A 80 8.37 32.19 -13.03
N ILE A 81 7.99 33.47 -12.96
CA ILE A 81 8.33 34.31 -11.81
C ILE A 81 7.54 33.83 -10.58
N PRO A 82 8.22 33.42 -9.49
CA PRO A 82 7.56 33.00 -8.27
C PRO A 82 7.15 34.22 -7.46
N VAL A 83 5.84 34.44 -7.26
CA VAL A 83 5.32 35.64 -6.59
C VAL A 83 4.47 35.30 -5.36
N ALA A 84 3.74 34.19 -5.38
CA ALA A 84 2.80 33.85 -4.32
C ALA A 84 3.50 33.11 -3.15
N PRO A 85 3.65 33.71 -1.95
CA PRO A 85 4.28 33.04 -0.84
C PRO A 85 3.37 31.94 -0.27
N VAL A 86 3.95 30.77 -0.06
CA VAL A 86 3.32 29.60 0.57
C VAL A 86 4.26 29.06 1.64
N ASN A 87 3.75 29.01 2.87
CA ASN A 87 4.43 28.38 3.99
C ASN A 87 3.89 26.97 4.17
N ILE A 88 4.74 26.07 4.66
CA ILE A 88 4.31 24.71 4.99
C ILE A 88 3.13 24.76 5.98
N SER A 89 3.19 25.60 7.02
CA SER A 89 2.10 25.81 7.98
C SER A 89 0.78 26.36 7.40
N THR A 90 0.84 27.02 6.25
CA THR A 90 -0.36 27.55 5.55
C THR A 90 -0.93 26.57 4.52
N MET A 91 -0.16 25.55 4.16
CA MET A 91 -0.64 24.45 3.33
C MET A 91 -1.59 23.60 4.20
N LYS A 92 -2.79 23.31 3.68
CA LYS A 92 -3.80 22.58 4.44
C LYS A 92 -3.73 21.10 4.08
N PHE A 93 -3.49 20.25 5.08
CA PHE A 93 -3.74 18.83 4.94
C PHE A 93 -5.25 18.60 4.98
N ASP A 94 -5.80 18.01 3.91
CA ASP A 94 -7.24 17.81 3.82
C ASP A 94 -7.67 16.55 4.59
N SER A 95 -8.40 16.78 5.68
CA SER A 95 -8.99 15.72 6.51
C SER A 95 -10.52 15.65 6.35
N SER A 96 -11.11 16.38 5.39
CA SER A 96 -12.56 16.44 5.18
C SER A 96 -13.16 15.05 4.90
N ARG A 97 -12.53 14.27 4.04
CA ARG A 97 -12.94 12.89 3.72
C ARG A 97 -12.83 11.96 4.92
N ALA A 98 -11.76 12.08 5.70
CA ALA A 98 -11.56 11.29 6.91
C ALA A 98 -12.67 11.58 7.93
N LYS A 99 -13.04 12.85 8.10
CA LYS A 99 -14.18 13.27 8.94
C LYS A 99 -15.52 12.73 8.40
N GLN A 100 -15.74 12.78 7.09
CA GLN A 100 -16.97 12.28 6.45
C GLN A 100 -17.13 10.76 6.65
N CYS A 101 -16.02 10.02 6.57
CA CYS A 101 -16.02 8.56 6.73
C CYS A 101 -15.68 8.10 8.15
N HIS A 102 -15.74 8.99 9.16
CA HIS A 102 -15.44 8.71 10.57
C HIS A 102 -14.07 8.04 10.83
N ALA A 103 -13.11 8.22 9.92
CA ALA A 103 -11.75 7.72 10.05
C ALA A 103 -10.83 8.80 10.68
N SER A 104 -9.98 8.41 11.63
CA SER A 104 -9.01 9.32 12.25
C SER A 104 -7.65 9.22 11.57
N VAL A 105 -7.29 10.23 10.78
CA VAL A 105 -5.94 10.36 10.19
C VAL A 105 -5.06 11.24 11.08
N ALA A 106 -3.81 10.83 11.29
CA ALA A 106 -2.84 11.63 12.02
C ALA A 106 -2.57 12.95 11.27
N THR A 107 -2.43 14.05 12.01
CA THR A 107 -1.97 15.31 11.43
C THR A 107 -0.50 15.19 11.00
N PRO A 108 -0.01 15.99 10.04
CA PRO A 108 1.39 15.94 9.62
C PRO A 108 2.39 16.02 10.79
N GLN A 109 2.10 16.84 11.80
CA GLN A 109 2.90 17.01 13.02
C GLN A 109 2.75 15.86 14.03
N GLY A 110 1.60 15.18 14.04
CA GLY A 110 1.34 13.99 14.88
C GLY A 110 1.72 12.67 14.20
N SER A 111 2.38 12.72 13.05
CA SER A 111 2.83 11.56 12.28
C SER A 111 4.31 11.25 12.54
N GLY A 112 4.78 10.09 12.08
CA GLY A 112 6.21 9.74 12.12
C GLY A 112 7.11 10.68 11.29
N TYR A 113 6.53 11.58 10.49
CA TYR A 113 7.23 12.58 9.67
C TYR A 113 7.39 13.94 10.37
N SER A 114 7.08 14.03 11.68
CA SER A 114 7.13 15.29 12.44
C SER A 114 8.48 16.01 12.34
N GLN A 115 9.60 15.29 12.40
CA GLN A 115 10.95 15.83 12.28
C GLN A 115 11.17 16.51 10.92
N VAL A 116 10.75 15.85 9.83
CA VAL A 116 10.86 16.40 8.47
C VAL A 116 10.01 17.66 8.32
N VAL A 117 8.80 17.67 8.88
CA VAL A 117 7.93 18.85 8.86
C VAL A 117 8.53 20.01 9.69
N SER A 118 9.18 19.72 10.82
CA SER A 118 9.88 20.74 11.61
C SER A 118 11.12 21.30 10.93
N ASP A 119 11.87 20.50 10.17
CA ASP A 119 13.05 20.97 9.42
C ASP A 119 12.67 22.00 8.34
N PHE A 120 11.46 21.90 7.81
CA PHE A 120 10.89 22.89 6.89
C PHE A 120 10.20 24.07 7.60
N GLY A 121 9.99 23.97 8.92
CA GLY A 121 9.32 24.95 9.78
C GLY A 121 10.13 26.24 9.93
N GLY A 122 10.12 27.07 8.90
CA GLY A 122 10.85 28.33 8.85
C GLY A 122 11.21 28.76 7.43
N ARG A 123 11.13 27.85 6.45
CA ARG A 123 11.29 28.20 5.03
C ARG A 123 9.95 28.58 4.41
N THR A 124 9.98 29.64 3.61
CA THR A 124 8.84 30.11 2.83
C THR A 124 9.14 29.86 1.36
N VAL A 125 8.19 29.31 0.62
CA VAL A 125 8.38 29.03 -0.81
C VAL A 125 7.46 29.92 -1.62
N GLN A 126 7.97 30.54 -2.67
CA GLN A 126 7.19 31.40 -3.57
C GLN A 126 6.81 30.62 -4.82
N ILE A 127 5.56 30.67 -5.25
CA ILE A 127 5.03 29.86 -6.35
C ILE A 127 4.53 30.80 -7.45
N PRO A 128 4.75 30.49 -8.75
CA PRO A 128 4.16 31.28 -9.82
C PRO A 128 2.63 31.21 -9.81
N VAL A 129 1.99 32.31 -10.22
CA VAL A 129 0.54 32.49 -10.10
C VAL A 129 -0.24 31.42 -10.86
N TRP A 130 0.21 31.08 -12.07
CA TRP A 130 -0.44 30.07 -12.91
C TRP A 130 -0.47 28.70 -12.22
N TRP A 131 0.67 28.21 -11.74
CA TRP A 131 0.76 26.89 -11.11
C TRP A 131 0.05 26.83 -9.77
N TYR A 132 0.02 27.93 -9.03
CA TYR A 132 -0.76 28.04 -7.82
C TYR A 132 -2.26 27.85 -8.08
N LEU A 133 -2.78 28.50 -9.13
CA LEU A 133 -4.16 28.39 -9.56
C LEU A 133 -4.47 26.98 -10.06
N VAL A 134 -3.62 26.43 -10.94
CA VAL A 134 -3.76 25.07 -11.47
C VAL A 134 -3.81 24.04 -10.34
N HIS A 135 -2.91 24.13 -9.34
CA HIS A 135 -2.89 23.21 -8.21
C HIS A 135 -4.18 23.28 -7.40
N ARG A 136 -4.66 24.50 -7.09
CA ARG A 136 -5.89 24.71 -6.32
C ARG A 136 -7.11 24.16 -7.05
N ILE A 137 -7.25 24.45 -8.34
CA ILE A 137 -8.37 23.96 -9.15
C ILE A 137 -8.30 22.44 -9.25
N SER A 138 -7.15 21.89 -9.65
CA SER A 138 -6.95 20.44 -9.81
C SER A 138 -7.29 19.67 -8.54
N LYS A 139 -6.69 20.04 -7.40
CA LYS A 139 -6.97 19.36 -6.12
C LYS A 139 -8.40 19.58 -5.65
N GLY A 140 -8.96 20.78 -5.87
CA GLY A 140 -10.36 21.08 -5.55
C GLY A 140 -11.33 20.19 -6.33
N THR A 141 -11.10 20.01 -7.63
CA THR A 141 -11.91 19.12 -8.48
C THR A 141 -11.75 17.66 -8.11
N THR A 142 -10.52 17.18 -7.87
CA THR A 142 -10.28 15.80 -7.43
C THR A 142 -11.02 15.51 -6.13
N GLN A 143 -10.95 16.43 -5.17
CA GLN A 143 -11.58 16.23 -3.87
C GLN A 143 -13.10 16.28 -3.93
N ALA A 144 -13.67 17.20 -4.72
CA ALA A 144 -15.11 17.26 -4.95
C ALA A 144 -15.62 15.95 -5.58
N MET A 145 -14.86 15.39 -6.52
CA MET A 145 -15.16 14.09 -7.13
C MET A 145 -15.05 12.93 -6.13
N ILE A 146 -14.00 12.89 -5.31
CA ILE A 146 -13.84 11.85 -4.26
C ILE A 146 -14.99 11.92 -3.24
N ALA A 147 -15.42 13.12 -2.86
CA ALA A 147 -16.52 13.32 -1.92
C ALA A 147 -17.86 12.76 -2.42
N SER A 148 -18.03 12.62 -3.74
CA SER A 148 -19.21 12.01 -4.37
C SER A 148 -19.26 10.48 -4.26
N ILE A 149 -18.12 9.84 -4.00
CA ILE A 149 -18.03 8.39 -3.83
C ILE A 149 -18.50 8.03 -2.41
N PRO A 150 -19.38 7.02 -2.23
CA PRO A 150 -19.75 6.55 -0.90
C PRO A 150 -18.52 6.09 -0.10
N CYS A 151 -18.56 6.23 1.23
CA CYS A 151 -17.49 5.71 2.08
C CYS A 151 -17.43 4.18 1.98
N GLY A 152 -16.29 3.65 1.52
CA GLY A 152 -15.99 2.21 1.52
C GLY A 152 -15.42 1.76 2.86
N GLY A 153 -15.47 0.46 3.12
CA GLY A 153 -14.95 -0.14 4.35
C GLY A 153 -13.41 -0.20 4.38
N LYS A 154 -12.74 -0.31 3.24
CA LYS A 154 -11.30 -0.64 3.13
C LYS A 154 -10.95 -2.01 3.72
N ILE A 155 -11.73 -3.04 3.36
CA ILE A 155 -11.63 -4.40 3.94
C ILE A 155 -10.22 -4.98 3.78
N ARG A 156 -9.57 -4.74 2.64
CA ARG A 156 -8.21 -5.22 2.37
C ARG A 156 -7.14 -4.51 3.18
N GLN A 157 -7.29 -3.21 3.42
CA GLN A 157 -6.35 -2.48 4.26
C GLN A 157 -6.41 -3.02 5.69
N ILE A 158 -7.61 -3.26 6.21
CA ILE A 158 -7.79 -3.90 7.52
C ILE A 158 -7.16 -5.30 7.52
N ARG A 159 -7.37 -6.11 6.47
CA ARG A 159 -6.69 -7.41 6.35
C ARG A 159 -5.18 -7.26 6.38
N PHE A 160 -4.61 -6.33 5.62
CA PHE A 160 -3.17 -6.11 5.59
C PHE A 160 -2.62 -5.70 6.96
N GLU A 161 -3.26 -4.73 7.62
CA GLU A 161 -2.84 -4.26 8.95
C GLU A 161 -2.98 -5.34 10.02
N VAL A 162 -4.05 -6.14 9.96
CA VAL A 162 -4.21 -7.33 10.79
C VAL A 162 -3.08 -8.31 10.52
N GLN A 163 -2.80 -8.60 9.25
CA GLN A 163 -1.76 -9.54 8.85
C GLN A 163 -0.34 -9.12 9.28
N HIS A 164 -0.11 -7.83 9.48
CA HIS A 164 1.16 -7.28 9.96
C HIS A 164 1.17 -6.99 11.46
N SER A 165 0.07 -7.27 12.17
CA SER A 165 0.02 -7.15 13.63
C SER A 165 0.80 -8.30 14.29
N GLN A 166 1.90 -7.95 14.95
CA GLN A 166 2.80 -8.90 15.60
C GLN A 166 2.67 -8.85 17.12
N LEU A 167 2.90 -9.99 17.77
CA LEU A 167 3.04 -10.07 19.22
C LEU A 167 4.44 -9.57 19.58
N ARG A 168 4.53 -8.48 20.35
CA ARG A 168 5.83 -7.89 20.73
C ARG A 168 6.47 -8.54 21.95
N ASP A 169 5.65 -9.11 22.84
CA ASP A 169 6.11 -9.69 24.10
C ASP A 169 6.55 -11.15 23.88
N PRO A 170 7.86 -11.47 24.03
CA PRO A 170 8.35 -12.85 23.87
C PRO A 170 7.80 -13.80 24.94
N ILE A 171 7.45 -13.30 26.13
CA ILE A 171 6.89 -14.13 27.21
C ILE A 171 5.48 -14.59 26.82
N LEU A 172 4.68 -13.69 26.24
CA LEU A 172 3.33 -14.00 25.77
C LEU A 172 3.36 -15.01 24.61
N ILE A 173 4.34 -14.89 23.71
CA ILE A 173 4.54 -15.84 22.61
C ILE A 173 4.83 -17.24 23.15
N GLN A 174 5.77 -17.37 24.10
CA GLN A 174 6.08 -18.65 24.71
C GLN A 174 4.86 -19.24 25.44
N GLU A 175 4.13 -18.42 26.18
CA GLU A 175 2.93 -18.86 26.90
C GLU A 175 1.84 -19.37 25.94
N LEU A 176 1.69 -18.76 24.76
CA LEU A 176 0.79 -19.24 23.70
C LEU A 176 1.23 -20.59 23.12
N GLN A 177 2.54 -20.77 22.91
CA GLN A 177 3.07 -22.05 22.43
C GLN A 177 2.82 -23.17 23.44
N ASP A 178 3.07 -22.91 24.72
CA ASP A 178 2.80 -23.86 25.79
C ASP A 178 1.32 -24.18 25.94
N PHE A 179 0.43 -23.18 25.77
CA PHE A 179 -1.02 -23.38 25.78
C PHE A 179 -1.42 -24.30 24.64
N SER A 180 -0.90 -24.06 23.44
CA SER A 180 -1.18 -24.90 22.29
C SER A 180 -0.69 -26.34 22.48
N GLY A 181 0.52 -26.51 23.01
CA GLY A 181 1.10 -27.81 23.31
C GLY A 181 0.39 -28.58 24.42
N SER A 182 -0.12 -27.89 25.45
CA SER A 182 -0.76 -28.53 26.61
C SER A 182 -2.25 -28.80 26.41
N CYS A 183 -2.95 -27.85 25.77
CA CYS A 183 -4.40 -27.83 25.67
C CYS A 183 -4.89 -28.21 24.26
N TYR A 184 -4.56 -27.39 23.27
CA TYR A 184 -5.12 -27.51 21.92
C TYR A 184 -4.73 -28.82 21.23
N SER A 185 -3.44 -29.18 21.25
CA SER A 185 -2.95 -30.40 20.59
C SER A 185 -3.65 -31.67 21.10
N ARG A 186 -3.89 -31.75 22.41
CA ARG A 186 -4.53 -32.90 23.08
C ARG A 186 -6.03 -32.95 22.81
N ALA A 187 -6.71 -31.80 22.88
CA ALA A 187 -8.12 -31.68 22.54
C ALA A 187 -8.37 -32.04 21.06
N TYR A 188 -7.53 -31.54 20.16
CA TYR A 188 -7.61 -31.82 18.74
C TYR A 188 -7.31 -33.28 18.41
N TYR A 189 -6.34 -33.90 19.08
CA TYR A 189 -6.05 -35.33 18.95
C TYR A 189 -7.23 -36.19 19.43
N ARG A 190 -7.84 -35.87 20.57
CA ARG A 190 -9.05 -36.55 21.07
C ARG A 190 -10.20 -36.45 20.07
N LEU A 191 -10.41 -35.27 19.49
CA LEU A 191 -11.45 -35.04 18.47
C LEU A 191 -11.26 -35.96 17.25
N LYS A 192 -10.02 -36.08 16.76
CA LYS A 192 -9.67 -36.92 15.60
C LYS A 192 -9.87 -38.41 15.85
N ILE A 193 -9.68 -38.88 17.09
CA ILE A 193 -9.88 -40.29 17.44
C ILE A 193 -11.36 -40.58 17.67
N THR A 194 -12.09 -39.64 18.26
CA THR A 194 -13.49 -39.86 18.67
C THR A 194 -14.44 -39.83 17.48
N ASN A 195 -14.15 -39.03 16.44
CA ASN A 195 -15.03 -38.83 15.30
C ASN A 195 -14.43 -39.40 14.00
N GLN A 196 -15.22 -40.17 13.26
CA GLN A 196 -14.82 -40.74 11.96
C GLN A 196 -14.86 -39.71 10.82
N SER A 197 -15.77 -38.73 10.91
CA SER A 197 -15.88 -37.60 9.97
C SER A 197 -16.43 -36.38 10.70
N LEU A 198 -15.97 -35.18 10.33
CA LEU A 198 -16.45 -33.92 10.89
C LEU A 198 -17.27 -33.15 9.85
N THR A 199 -18.32 -32.46 10.29
CA THR A 199 -19.05 -31.49 9.46
C THR A 199 -18.20 -30.24 9.24
N ASP A 200 -18.34 -29.59 8.09
CA ASP A 200 -17.61 -28.35 7.75
C ASP A 200 -17.71 -27.25 8.82
N LYS A 201 -18.89 -27.13 9.45
CA LYS A 201 -19.11 -26.20 10.59
C LYS A 201 -18.20 -26.52 11.78
N THR A 202 -18.06 -27.80 12.12
CA THR A 202 -17.19 -28.23 13.21
C THR A 202 -15.74 -28.02 12.84
N ILE A 203 -15.33 -28.38 11.61
CA ILE A 203 -13.97 -28.18 11.09
C ILE A 203 -13.53 -26.72 11.21
N ASN A 204 -14.37 -25.77 10.80
CA ASN A 204 -14.06 -24.34 10.87
C ASN A 204 -14.04 -23.78 12.30
N SER A 205 -14.74 -24.42 13.23
CA SER A 205 -14.74 -24.03 14.63
C SER A 205 -13.50 -24.53 15.38
N VAL A 206 -12.97 -25.71 15.03
CA VAL A 206 -11.86 -26.37 15.75
C VAL A 206 -10.47 -26.06 15.20
N SER A 207 -10.37 -25.29 14.12
CA SER A 207 -9.11 -25.00 13.40
C SER A 207 -8.16 -24.04 14.13
N TRP A 208 -8.52 -23.54 15.32
CA TRP A 208 -7.75 -22.55 16.07
C TRP A 208 -7.84 -22.78 17.58
N ILE A 209 -6.87 -22.25 18.33
CA ILE A 209 -6.68 -22.60 19.75
C ILE A 209 -7.79 -22.11 20.70
N GLY A 210 -8.50 -21.05 20.33
CA GLY A 210 -9.56 -20.46 21.16
C GLY A 210 -10.95 -20.94 20.78
N SER A 211 -11.05 -22.08 20.09
CA SER A 211 -12.31 -22.65 19.61
C SER A 211 -13.42 -22.68 20.66
N ASP A 212 -14.58 -22.12 20.30
CA ASP A 212 -15.79 -22.22 21.11
C ASP A 212 -16.23 -23.67 21.33
N TYR A 213 -15.95 -24.57 20.37
CA TYR A 213 -16.25 -25.98 20.50
C TYR A 213 -15.45 -26.61 21.64
N PHE A 214 -14.13 -26.34 21.74
CA PHE A 214 -13.30 -26.87 22.82
C PHE A 214 -13.55 -26.23 24.18
N LEU A 215 -14.02 -24.98 24.22
CA LEU A 215 -14.34 -24.26 25.46
C LEU A 215 -15.68 -24.67 26.07
N ASN A 216 -16.65 -25.04 25.24
CA ASN A 216 -18.03 -25.31 25.66
C ASN A 216 -18.39 -26.80 25.70
N THR A 217 -17.65 -27.66 25.00
CA THR A 217 -17.90 -29.11 25.01
C THR A 217 -17.15 -29.76 26.17
N GLU A 218 -17.86 -30.55 26.97
CA GLU A 218 -17.27 -31.31 28.07
C GLU A 218 -16.26 -32.35 27.57
N GLY A 219 -15.19 -32.58 28.33
CA GLY A 219 -14.12 -33.52 27.99
C GLY A 219 -12.96 -32.93 27.17
N TYR A 220 -12.95 -31.62 26.91
CA TYR A 220 -11.87 -30.92 26.21
C TYR A 220 -11.16 -29.94 27.16
N TYR A 221 -11.38 -28.63 27.04
CA TYR A 221 -10.62 -27.62 27.81
C TYR A 221 -11.01 -27.50 29.28
N ASP A 222 -12.14 -28.08 29.66
CA ASP A 222 -12.59 -28.31 31.02
C ASP A 222 -11.79 -29.42 31.72
N THR A 223 -11.31 -30.42 30.98
CA THR A 223 -10.58 -31.59 31.54
C THR A 223 -9.07 -31.40 31.55
N TYR A 224 -8.52 -30.71 30.55
CA TYR A 224 -7.07 -30.52 30.44
C TYR A 224 -6.57 -29.32 31.24
N THR A 225 -5.38 -29.44 31.80
CA THR A 225 -4.67 -28.41 32.58
C THR A 225 -3.33 -28.08 31.93
N SER A 226 -2.69 -26.98 32.35
CA SER A 226 -1.32 -26.68 31.93
C SER A 226 -0.35 -27.80 32.32
N LYS A 227 0.72 -28.01 31.56
CA LYS A 227 1.80 -28.95 31.91
C LYS A 227 2.87 -28.34 32.81
N GLN A 228 2.97 -27.01 32.80
CA GLN A 228 3.94 -26.25 33.56
C GLN A 228 3.21 -25.37 34.59
N PRO A 229 3.83 -25.12 35.77
CA PRO A 229 3.26 -24.24 36.77
C PRO A 229 3.24 -22.80 36.23
N ARG A 230 2.15 -22.08 36.51
CA ARG A 230 1.97 -20.70 36.07
C ARG A 230 1.87 -19.77 37.26
N ARG A 231 2.81 -18.83 37.37
CA ARG A 231 2.88 -17.83 38.46
C ARG A 231 1.61 -17.01 38.65
N ALA A 232 0.87 -16.75 37.58
CA ALA A 232 -0.38 -15.98 37.64
C ALA A 232 -1.51 -16.71 38.39
N TRP A 233 -1.40 -18.03 38.54
CA TRP A 233 -2.42 -18.92 39.07
C TRP A 233 -1.94 -19.50 40.40
N PRO A 234 -2.71 -19.39 41.50
CA PRO A 234 -2.37 -20.03 42.75
C PRO A 234 -2.52 -21.55 42.65
N TRP A 235 -1.74 -22.27 43.47
CA TRP A 235 -1.88 -23.71 43.65
C TRP A 235 -3.26 -24.04 44.22
N ASN A 236 -3.95 -25.01 43.62
CA ASN A 236 -5.23 -25.51 44.12
C ASN A 236 -5.14 -27.03 44.33
N GLU A 237 -5.19 -27.47 45.58
CA GLU A 237 -5.06 -28.87 45.96
C GLU A 237 -6.08 -29.79 45.26
N LYS A 238 -7.31 -29.34 45.00
CA LYS A 238 -8.34 -30.16 44.35
C LYS A 238 -8.04 -30.46 42.87
N ARG A 239 -7.27 -29.59 42.21
CA ARG A 239 -6.96 -29.67 40.76
C ARG A 239 -5.52 -30.12 40.53
N ASP A 240 -4.59 -29.64 41.36
CA ASP A 240 -3.15 -29.71 41.14
C ASP A 240 -2.49 -30.86 41.90
N ALA A 241 -3.20 -31.61 42.75
CA ALA A 241 -2.64 -32.71 43.56
C ALA A 241 -1.85 -33.77 42.78
N GLY A 242 -2.11 -33.93 41.47
CA GLY A 242 -1.37 -34.84 40.59
C GLY A 242 -0.05 -34.30 40.01
N TYR A 243 0.29 -33.03 40.28
CA TYR A 243 1.47 -32.36 39.73
C TYR A 243 2.53 -32.05 40.80
N SER A 244 3.77 -31.80 40.37
CA SER A 244 4.84 -31.39 41.29
C SER A 244 4.61 -29.96 41.80
N ASN A 245 4.48 -29.77 43.11
CA ASN A 245 4.41 -28.44 43.70
C ASN A 245 5.82 -27.82 43.82
N THR A 246 6.20 -26.97 42.86
CA THR A 246 7.50 -26.27 42.88
C THR A 246 7.43 -24.90 43.57
N GLY A 247 6.27 -24.47 44.06
CA GLY A 247 6.06 -23.12 44.61
C GLY A 247 5.99 -22.00 43.57
N ASP A 248 6.17 -22.30 42.28
CA ASP A 248 6.15 -21.34 41.17
C ASP A 248 4.73 -21.08 40.58
N GLY A 249 3.68 -21.54 41.28
CA GLY A 249 2.28 -21.36 40.89
C GLY A 249 1.53 -22.68 40.70
N GLY A 250 0.28 -22.59 40.24
CA GLY A 250 -0.64 -23.70 40.02
C GLY A 250 -0.80 -24.08 38.55
N TYR A 251 -1.63 -25.09 38.30
CA TYR A 251 -1.87 -25.67 36.97
C TYR A 251 -3.31 -25.41 36.49
N PRO A 252 -3.64 -24.20 36.00
CA PRO A 252 -5.00 -23.84 35.61
C PRO A 252 -5.59 -24.79 34.55
N THR A 253 -6.91 -24.95 34.58
CA THR A 253 -7.61 -25.63 33.48
C THR A 253 -7.44 -24.82 32.19
N CYS A 254 -7.46 -25.48 31.04
CA CYS A 254 -7.32 -24.81 29.75
C CYS A 254 -8.42 -23.76 29.52
N LYS A 255 -9.63 -24.01 30.04
CA LYS A 255 -10.73 -23.06 30.00
C LYS A 255 -10.45 -21.81 30.84
N GLU A 256 -10.02 -21.98 32.10
CA GLU A 256 -9.65 -20.86 32.99
C GLU A 256 -8.47 -20.07 32.41
N TRP A 257 -7.44 -20.76 31.93
CA TRP A 257 -6.23 -20.15 31.37
C TRP A 257 -6.53 -19.30 30.13
N TRP A 258 -7.46 -19.74 29.28
CA TRP A 258 -7.85 -18.99 28.08
C TRP A 258 -8.81 -17.83 28.36
N SER A 259 -9.87 -18.08 29.15
CA SER A 259 -11.07 -17.23 29.19
C SER A 259 -11.22 -16.30 30.40
N ASP A 260 -10.32 -16.37 31.38
CA ASP A 260 -10.41 -15.52 32.58
C ASP A 260 -10.30 -14.02 32.27
N SER A 261 -11.23 -13.23 32.82
CA SER A 261 -11.36 -11.78 32.53
C SER A 261 -10.22 -10.88 33.01
N LYS A 262 -9.34 -11.35 33.91
CA LYS A 262 -8.25 -10.53 34.48
C LYS A 262 -6.87 -11.07 34.13
N LYS A 263 -6.74 -12.40 34.04
CA LYS A 263 -5.46 -13.09 33.84
C LYS A 263 -5.44 -13.96 32.59
N GLY A 264 -6.55 -14.05 31.87
CA GLY A 264 -6.72 -14.92 30.72
C GLY A 264 -5.81 -14.55 29.56
N LEU A 265 -5.43 -15.56 28.80
CA LEU A 265 -4.59 -15.41 27.63
C LEU A 265 -5.31 -14.61 26.52
N LYS A 266 -6.63 -14.79 26.39
CA LYS A 266 -7.46 -14.09 25.40
C LYS A 266 -7.33 -12.56 25.49
N ASP A 267 -7.50 -11.99 26.68
CA ASP A 267 -7.52 -10.53 26.85
C ASP A 267 -6.13 -9.91 26.69
N ARG A 268 -5.07 -10.61 27.12
CA ARG A 268 -3.68 -10.16 26.93
C ARG A 268 -3.24 -10.19 25.47
N VAL A 269 -3.67 -11.20 24.71
CA VAL A 269 -3.45 -11.25 23.26
C VAL A 269 -4.23 -10.14 22.56
N LEU A 270 -5.50 -9.92 22.92
CA LEU A 270 -6.29 -8.79 22.40
C LEU A 270 -5.70 -7.42 22.75
N ALA A 271 -5.05 -7.29 23.92
CA ALA A 271 -4.37 -6.06 24.31
C ALA A 271 -3.19 -5.72 23.39
N SER A 272 -2.59 -6.73 22.74
CA SER A 272 -1.45 -6.56 21.83
C SER A 272 -1.83 -5.96 20.46
N LEU A 273 -3.13 -5.88 20.13
CA LEU A 273 -3.57 -5.22 18.89
C LEU A 273 -3.34 -3.70 18.95
N PRO A 274 -2.81 -3.08 17.87
CA PRO A 274 -2.78 -1.64 17.72
C PRO A 274 -4.16 -1.01 17.86
N SER A 275 -4.22 0.18 18.48
CA SER A 275 -5.47 0.92 18.68
C SER A 275 -6.17 1.32 17.37
N GLN A 276 -5.39 1.55 16.30
CA GLN A 276 -5.89 1.85 14.96
C GLN A 276 -6.73 0.69 14.40
N VAL A 277 -6.17 -0.53 14.43
CA VAL A 277 -6.87 -1.74 13.96
C VAL A 277 -8.16 -1.99 14.76
N LYS A 278 -8.14 -1.72 16.08
CA LYS A 278 -9.36 -1.81 16.92
C LYS A 278 -10.43 -0.82 16.49
N ALA A 279 -10.05 0.42 16.17
CA ALA A 279 -10.99 1.43 15.70
C ALA A 279 -11.58 1.07 14.33
N ASP A 280 -10.77 0.55 13.40
CA ASP A 280 -11.23 0.17 12.07
C ASP A 280 -12.22 -1.00 12.09
N PHE A 281 -12.00 -1.99 12.98
CA PHE A 281 -12.97 -3.06 13.20
C PHE A 281 -14.30 -2.59 13.78
N GLN A 282 -14.27 -1.58 14.67
CA GLN A 282 -15.47 -1.00 15.26
C GLN A 282 -16.26 -0.18 14.22
N LEU A 283 -15.56 0.56 13.36
CA LEU A 283 -16.18 1.35 12.28
C LEU A 283 -16.88 0.48 11.23
N GLN A 284 -16.34 -0.70 10.93
CA GLN A 284 -16.97 -1.62 9.99
C GLN A 284 -18.13 -2.44 10.57
N ASN A 285 -18.48 -2.26 11.85
CA ASN A 285 -19.56 -2.99 12.53
C ASN A 285 -19.47 -4.52 12.34
N VAL A 286 -18.24 -5.06 12.29
CA VAL A 286 -18.01 -6.49 12.09
C VAL A 286 -18.45 -7.22 13.35
N ARG A 287 -19.54 -8.00 13.24
CA ARG A 287 -19.95 -8.92 14.31
C ARG A 287 -18.80 -9.88 14.61
N ASN A 288 -18.47 -10.06 15.88
CA ASN A 288 -17.39 -10.94 16.37
C ASN A 288 -15.96 -10.55 15.95
N TRP A 289 -15.67 -9.26 15.69
CA TRP A 289 -14.32 -8.79 15.30
C TRP A 289 -13.18 -9.30 16.20
N GLN A 290 -13.45 -9.46 17.50
CA GLN A 290 -12.48 -9.97 18.48
C GLN A 290 -11.97 -11.36 18.11
N GLU A 291 -12.85 -12.25 17.67
CA GLU A 291 -12.49 -13.62 17.31
C GLU A 291 -11.62 -13.64 16.05
N LEU A 292 -11.91 -12.78 15.08
CA LEU A 292 -11.15 -12.72 13.83
C LEU A 292 -9.73 -12.16 14.07
N ALA A 293 -9.63 -11.11 14.87
CA ALA A 293 -8.36 -10.56 15.31
C ALA A 293 -7.55 -11.59 16.12
N LEU A 294 -8.19 -12.32 17.03
CA LEU A 294 -7.57 -13.39 17.81
C LEU A 294 -7.08 -14.56 16.95
N ARG A 295 -7.91 -15.02 16.00
CA ARG A 295 -7.56 -16.11 15.07
C ARG A 295 -6.30 -15.76 14.27
N TRP A 296 -6.16 -14.52 13.81
CA TRP A 296 -4.92 -14.08 13.17
C TRP A 296 -3.75 -14.03 14.14
N LEU A 297 -3.90 -13.33 15.28
CA LEU A 297 -2.81 -13.09 16.21
C LEU A 297 -2.18 -14.38 16.73
N VAL A 298 -3.02 -15.39 16.99
CA VAL A 298 -2.56 -16.67 17.51
C VAL A 298 -2.24 -17.67 16.41
N SER A 299 -2.47 -17.34 15.14
CA SER A 299 -2.13 -18.24 14.05
C SER A 299 -0.64 -18.65 14.13
N PRO A 300 -0.29 -19.91 13.84
CA PRO A 300 1.11 -20.36 13.86
C PRO A 300 2.00 -19.49 12.97
N ARG A 301 1.44 -18.94 11.89
CA ARG A 301 2.13 -18.02 11.00
C ARG A 301 2.47 -16.70 11.67
N ASN A 302 1.56 -16.10 12.43
CA ASN A 302 1.88 -14.86 13.14
C ASN A 302 2.84 -15.12 14.29
N VAL A 303 2.68 -16.24 15.00
CA VAL A 303 3.58 -16.65 16.09
C VAL A 303 4.98 -16.95 15.55
N SER A 304 5.13 -17.49 14.34
CA SER A 304 6.45 -17.72 13.70
C SER A 304 7.07 -16.46 13.10
N LEU A 305 6.25 -15.49 12.68
CA LEU A 305 6.71 -14.15 12.29
C LEU A 305 7.14 -13.32 13.50
N SER A 306 6.49 -13.51 14.64
CA SER A 306 6.75 -12.79 15.89
C SER A 306 7.85 -13.44 16.75
N GLY A 307 8.01 -14.77 16.67
CA GLY A 307 8.98 -15.56 17.42
C GLY A 307 9.74 -16.52 16.52
N GLY A 308 11.08 -16.50 16.59
CA GLY A 308 11.94 -17.24 15.68
C GLY A 308 11.65 -18.74 15.59
N SER A 309 11.42 -19.20 14.35
CA SER A 309 11.60 -20.57 13.79
C SER A 309 10.85 -21.77 14.39
N GLU A 310 10.41 -21.80 15.64
CA GLU A 310 9.86 -23.00 16.26
C GLU A 310 8.39 -22.74 16.67
N THR A 311 7.44 -23.25 15.89
CA THR A 311 5.99 -23.08 16.16
C THR A 311 5.25 -24.42 16.19
N TYR A 312 4.26 -24.47 17.06
CA TYR A 312 3.54 -25.66 17.56
C TYR A 312 2.67 -26.43 16.52
N MET A 313 2.69 -26.05 15.23
CA MET A 313 1.83 -26.65 14.20
C MET A 313 2.48 -26.95 12.86
N THR A 314 3.81 -26.97 12.71
CA THR A 314 4.38 -27.47 11.45
C THR A 314 4.36 -29.00 11.40
N GLY A 315 3.17 -29.54 11.14
CA GLY A 315 2.96 -30.91 10.72
C GLY A 315 3.38 -31.09 9.26
N SER A 316 4.49 -31.79 9.07
CA SER A 316 4.95 -32.65 7.95
C SER A 316 4.59 -32.42 6.47
N ASN A 317 3.91 -31.34 6.05
CA ASN A 317 3.69 -31.03 4.63
C ASN A 317 4.17 -29.64 4.20
N ASP A 318 4.63 -28.79 5.14
CA ASP A 318 5.15 -27.45 4.83
C ASP A 318 6.57 -27.22 5.38
N ASN A 319 7.19 -28.24 5.96
CA ASN A 319 8.60 -28.22 6.35
C ASN A 319 9.45 -28.81 5.23
N ALA A 320 9.85 -27.97 4.28
CA ALA A 320 11.09 -28.20 3.53
C ALA A 320 12.29 -27.95 4.46
N SER A 321 12.40 -28.74 5.55
CA SER A 321 13.59 -28.84 6.39
C SER A 321 14.61 -29.70 5.64
N GLY A 322 15.31 -29.05 4.73
CA GLY A 322 16.43 -29.61 3.98
C GLY A 322 17.20 -28.45 3.36
N LEU A 323 18.48 -28.65 3.10
CA LEU A 323 19.42 -27.70 2.47
C LEU A 323 18.82 -26.85 1.32
N VAL A 324 17.79 -27.37 0.64
CA VAL A 324 16.99 -26.74 -0.41
C VAL A 324 16.19 -25.51 0.08
N GLY A 325 15.65 -25.51 1.31
CA GLY A 325 14.91 -24.36 1.88
C GLY A 325 15.80 -23.14 2.17
N ASN A 326 17.03 -23.37 2.63
CA ASN A 326 18.01 -22.30 2.83
C ASN A 326 18.62 -21.81 1.52
N ILE A 327 18.80 -22.69 0.53
CA ILE A 327 19.28 -22.29 -0.80
C ILE A 327 18.22 -21.46 -1.56
N THR A 328 16.93 -21.72 -1.34
CA THR A 328 15.87 -20.90 -1.97
C THR A 328 15.77 -19.51 -1.35
N ARG A 329 16.17 -19.33 -0.07
CA ARG A 329 16.26 -18.00 0.57
C ARG A 329 17.57 -17.25 0.28
N LEU A 330 18.65 -17.95 -0.08
CA LEU A 330 19.95 -17.33 -0.40
C LEU A 330 20.22 -17.17 -1.91
N ALA A 331 19.56 -17.92 -2.78
CA ALA A 331 19.65 -17.76 -4.23
C ALA A 331 18.69 -16.69 -4.79
N THR A 332 17.86 -16.07 -3.93
CA THR A 332 16.82 -15.11 -4.33
C THR A 332 17.25 -13.65 -4.26
N THR A 333 18.48 -13.34 -3.82
CA THR A 333 18.97 -11.96 -3.69
C THR A 333 19.48 -11.32 -4.98
N VAL A 334 19.47 -12.03 -6.13
CA VAL A 334 19.93 -11.46 -7.43
C VAL A 334 18.84 -11.48 -8.53
N GLY A 335 17.59 -11.87 -8.23
CA GLY A 335 16.52 -11.90 -9.23
C GLY A 335 15.09 -11.64 -8.76
N VAL A 336 14.88 -11.35 -7.47
CA VAL A 336 13.54 -11.20 -6.87
C VAL A 336 13.15 -9.73 -6.73
N GLY A 337 13.28 -8.97 -7.82
CA GLY A 337 12.53 -7.72 -7.96
C GLY A 337 11.06 -7.97 -8.31
N MET A 338 10.75 -9.11 -8.96
CA MET A 338 9.45 -9.32 -9.61
C MET A 338 8.73 -10.64 -9.31
N LYS A 339 9.38 -11.67 -8.73
CA LYS A 339 8.63 -12.85 -8.22
C LYS A 339 7.82 -12.55 -6.96
N GLN A 340 8.00 -11.37 -6.37
CA GLN A 340 7.21 -10.87 -5.26
C GLN A 340 5.84 -10.31 -5.70
N PHE A 341 5.63 -10.12 -7.01
CA PHE A 341 4.33 -9.71 -7.56
C PHE A 341 3.33 -10.86 -7.75
N GLU A 342 3.80 -12.11 -7.84
CA GLU A 342 2.91 -13.30 -7.99
C GLU A 342 2.50 -13.90 -6.63
N ALA A 343 3.20 -13.54 -5.55
CA ALA A 343 2.75 -13.84 -4.20
C ALA A 343 1.90 -12.67 -3.69
N LEU A 344 0.64 -12.97 -3.44
CA LEU A 344 -0.45 -12.19 -2.83
C LEU A 344 -0.10 -11.00 -1.90
N PRO A 345 1.00 -10.96 -1.10
CA PRO A 345 1.47 -9.72 -0.44
C PRO A 345 1.87 -8.55 -1.37
N GLY A 346 2.10 -8.76 -2.66
CA GLY A 346 2.59 -7.72 -3.58
C GLY A 346 1.59 -6.59 -3.89
N PHE A 347 0.29 -6.89 -4.02
CA PHE A 347 -0.71 -5.89 -4.42
C PHE A 347 -1.14 -4.95 -3.30
N ASP A 348 -1.21 -5.43 -2.05
CA ASP A 348 -1.51 -4.56 -0.92
C ASP A 348 -0.33 -3.63 -0.61
N ALA A 349 0.91 -4.13 -0.74
CA ALA A 349 2.11 -3.30 -0.69
C ALA A 349 2.15 -2.28 -1.83
N LEU A 350 1.74 -2.67 -3.05
CA LEU A 350 1.60 -1.74 -4.17
C LEU A 350 0.60 -0.63 -3.84
N LYS A 351 -0.60 -0.95 -3.32
CA LYS A 351 -1.61 0.05 -2.93
C LYS A 351 -1.05 1.05 -1.91
N GLN A 352 -0.24 0.58 -0.96
CA GLN A 352 0.39 1.45 0.03
C GLN A 352 1.48 2.36 -0.60
N ALA A 353 2.17 1.89 -1.63
CA ALA A 353 3.20 2.66 -2.34
C ALA A 353 2.63 3.67 -3.35
N LEU A 354 1.42 3.47 -3.87
CA LEU A 354 0.82 4.30 -4.92
C LEU A 354 0.83 5.82 -4.61
N PRO A 355 0.35 6.30 -3.44
CA PRO A 355 0.39 7.72 -3.11
C PRO A 355 1.82 8.28 -3.00
N ILE A 356 2.79 7.44 -2.62
CA ILE A 356 4.21 7.83 -2.53
C ILE A 356 4.76 8.09 -3.93
N VAL A 357 4.50 7.17 -4.86
CA VAL A 357 4.95 7.30 -6.26
C VAL A 357 4.32 8.52 -6.92
N GLN A 358 3.03 8.77 -6.72
CA GLN A 358 2.38 9.98 -7.25
C GLN A 358 3.03 11.25 -6.70
N ALA A 359 3.26 11.33 -5.39
CA ALA A 359 3.88 12.50 -4.78
C ALA A 359 5.31 12.75 -5.31
N LEU A 360 6.08 11.68 -5.56
CA LEU A 360 7.40 11.78 -6.19
C LEU A 360 7.31 12.28 -7.65
N LEU A 361 6.33 11.80 -8.42
CA LEU A 361 6.10 12.25 -9.79
C LEU A 361 5.66 13.72 -9.84
N GLU A 362 4.75 14.14 -8.95
CA GLU A 362 4.33 15.55 -8.84
C GLU A 362 5.54 16.44 -8.52
N MET A 363 6.37 16.05 -7.55
CA MET A 363 7.60 16.76 -7.21
C MET A 363 8.57 16.84 -8.40
N MET A 364 8.80 15.72 -9.10
CA MET A 364 9.69 15.69 -10.27
C MET A 364 9.22 16.65 -11.37
N VAL A 365 7.93 16.66 -11.67
CA VAL A 365 7.36 17.60 -12.66
C VAL A 365 7.54 19.03 -12.18
N ILE A 366 7.22 19.35 -10.92
CA ILE A 366 7.36 20.71 -10.36
C ILE A 366 8.79 21.23 -10.48
N ILE A 367 9.80 20.41 -10.15
CA ILE A 367 11.21 20.79 -10.26
C ILE A 367 11.60 21.08 -11.72
N ALA A 368 11.06 20.31 -12.67
CA ALA A 368 11.40 20.43 -14.09
C ALA A 368 10.71 21.63 -14.79
N ILE A 369 9.64 22.20 -14.23
CA ILE A 369 8.86 23.30 -14.83
C ILE A 369 9.74 24.43 -15.42
N PRO A 370 10.61 25.11 -14.64
CA PRO A 370 11.37 26.26 -15.14
C PRO A 370 12.29 25.89 -16.30
N VAL A 371 12.88 24.69 -16.24
CA VAL A 371 13.77 24.15 -17.28
C VAL A 371 13.00 23.82 -18.56
N LEU A 372 11.85 23.16 -18.43
CA LEU A 372 10.98 22.81 -19.57
C LEU A 372 10.45 24.08 -20.27
N LEU A 373 10.02 25.08 -19.48
CA LEU A 373 9.56 26.35 -20.04
C LEU A 373 10.68 27.09 -20.78
N MET A 374 11.89 27.10 -20.23
CA MET A 374 13.06 27.70 -20.89
C MET A 374 13.39 27.00 -22.21
N PHE A 375 13.57 25.68 -22.22
CA PHE A 375 13.90 24.94 -23.46
C PHE A 375 12.79 24.98 -24.51
N SER A 376 11.54 25.16 -24.09
CA SER A 376 10.42 25.36 -25.02
C SER A 376 10.31 26.78 -25.58
N ALA A 377 11.27 27.67 -25.27
CA ALA A 377 11.21 29.09 -25.62
C ALA A 377 9.90 29.76 -25.22
N TYR A 378 9.36 29.34 -24.07
CA TYR A 378 8.12 29.84 -23.49
C TYR A 378 6.90 29.73 -24.44
N ASP A 379 6.84 28.66 -25.23
CA ASP A 379 5.68 28.39 -26.08
C ASP A 379 4.43 28.09 -25.21
N PRO A 380 3.31 28.81 -25.40
CA PRO A 380 2.06 28.54 -24.71
C PRO A 380 1.59 27.08 -24.79
N LYS A 381 1.90 26.38 -25.88
CA LYS A 381 1.57 24.96 -26.02
C LYS A 381 2.19 24.12 -24.91
N THR A 382 3.42 24.41 -24.51
CA THR A 382 4.13 23.69 -23.44
C THR A 382 3.50 23.94 -22.07
N ILE A 383 3.00 25.15 -21.81
CA ILE A 383 2.31 25.46 -20.55
C ILE A 383 1.04 24.64 -20.45
N VAL A 384 0.27 24.60 -21.55
CA VAL A 384 -0.95 23.81 -21.63
C VAL A 384 -0.64 22.32 -21.42
N THR A 385 0.41 21.79 -22.04
CA THR A 385 0.80 20.37 -21.86
C THR A 385 1.17 20.05 -20.42
N ILE A 386 1.99 20.88 -19.77
CA ILE A 386 2.38 20.70 -18.35
C ILE A 386 1.16 20.86 -17.43
N THR A 387 0.27 21.81 -17.72
CA THR A 387 -0.97 22.02 -16.94
C THR A 387 -1.86 20.78 -16.96
N PHE A 388 -2.07 20.19 -18.14
CA PHE A 388 -2.83 18.96 -18.27
C PHE A 388 -2.12 17.76 -17.62
N ALA A 389 -0.79 17.67 -17.71
CA ALA A 389 -0.02 16.62 -17.04
C ALA A 389 -0.16 16.70 -15.52
N LEU A 390 -0.03 17.90 -14.93
CA LEU A 390 -0.21 18.12 -13.50
C LEU A 390 -1.65 17.82 -13.07
N PHE A 391 -2.66 18.28 -13.83
CA PHE A 391 -4.05 17.94 -13.56
C PHE A 391 -4.26 16.42 -13.58
N ALA A 392 -3.74 15.74 -14.59
CA ALA A 392 -3.88 14.30 -14.73
C ALA A 392 -3.25 13.54 -13.56
N LEU A 393 -2.04 13.94 -13.11
CA LEU A 393 -1.37 13.39 -11.93
C LEU A 393 -2.17 13.65 -10.63
N MET A 394 -2.64 14.88 -10.44
CA MET A 394 -3.41 15.27 -9.26
C MET A 394 -4.81 14.64 -9.20
N PHE A 395 -5.32 14.14 -10.33
CA PHE A 395 -6.61 13.45 -10.45
C PHE A 395 -6.51 11.94 -10.22
N ILE A 396 -5.31 11.35 -10.19
CA ILE A 396 -5.10 9.92 -9.94
C ILE A 396 -5.79 9.42 -8.65
N PRO A 397 -5.74 10.14 -7.50
CA PRO A 397 -6.39 9.67 -6.27
C PRO A 397 -7.88 9.36 -6.42
N PHE A 398 -8.59 10.06 -7.30
CA PHE A 398 -9.99 9.76 -7.59
C PHE A 398 -10.16 8.34 -8.14
N TRP A 399 -9.33 7.92 -9.10
CA TRP A 399 -9.39 6.59 -9.68
C TRP A 399 -9.06 5.49 -8.67
N TRP A 400 -8.16 5.76 -7.72
CA TRP A 400 -7.87 4.82 -6.65
C TRP A 400 -9.01 4.67 -5.64
N GLU A 401 -9.70 5.76 -5.31
CA GLU A 401 -10.89 5.72 -4.47
C GLU A 401 -12.05 4.98 -5.17
N VAL A 402 -12.24 5.18 -6.47
CA VAL A 402 -13.21 4.40 -7.28
C VAL A 402 -12.84 2.91 -7.27
N ALA A 403 -11.57 2.58 -7.49
CA ALA A 403 -11.10 1.20 -7.48
C ALA A 403 -11.28 0.56 -6.09
N GLY A 404 -11.03 1.30 -5.00
CA GLY A 404 -11.22 0.82 -3.63
C GLY A 404 -12.68 0.60 -3.27
N TRP A 405 -13.56 1.49 -3.69
CA TRP A 405 -14.99 1.32 -3.48
C TRP A 405 -15.54 0.11 -4.27
N LEU A 406 -15.14 -0.05 -5.54
CA LEU A 406 -15.54 -1.21 -6.35
C LEU A 406 -15.03 -2.53 -5.77
N ASP A 407 -13.79 -2.54 -5.25
CA ASP A 407 -13.19 -3.70 -4.56
C ASP A 407 -14.04 -4.12 -3.35
N ASP A 408 -14.40 -3.19 -2.48
CA ASP A 408 -15.24 -3.46 -1.31
C ASP A 408 -16.63 -4.00 -1.72
N GLN A 409 -17.24 -3.45 -2.77
CA GLN A 409 -18.55 -3.92 -3.26
C GLN A 409 -18.47 -5.32 -3.87
N LEU A 410 -17.45 -5.60 -4.69
CA LEU A 410 -17.25 -6.93 -5.28
C LEU A 410 -16.99 -7.99 -4.20
N LEU A 411 -16.17 -7.66 -3.19
CA LEU A 411 -15.96 -8.54 -2.04
C LEU A 411 -17.26 -8.79 -1.26
N THR A 412 -18.05 -7.74 -1.05
CA THR A 412 -19.34 -7.86 -0.34
C THR A 412 -20.33 -8.73 -1.12
N ILE A 413 -20.42 -8.60 -2.44
CA ILE A 413 -21.31 -9.42 -3.27
C ILE A 413 -20.86 -10.88 -3.28
N MET A 414 -19.57 -11.13 -3.51
CA MET A 414 -19.04 -12.50 -3.63
C MET A 414 -19.07 -13.26 -2.30
N TYR A 415 -18.69 -12.62 -1.20
CA TYR A 415 -18.64 -13.27 0.11
C TYR A 415 -19.94 -13.09 0.92
N GLY A 416 -20.75 -12.08 0.63
CA GLY A 416 -22.08 -11.88 1.24
C GLY A 416 -23.11 -12.88 0.74
N ALA A 417 -23.11 -13.24 -0.55
CA ALA A 417 -24.00 -14.27 -1.11
C ALA A 417 -23.73 -15.69 -0.54
N ARG A 418 -22.53 -15.91 0.02
CA ARG A 418 -22.15 -17.18 0.65
C ARG A 418 -22.67 -17.34 2.09
N ASN A 419 -23.09 -16.24 2.73
CA ASN A 419 -23.73 -16.29 4.05
C ASN A 419 -25.17 -16.82 3.99
N ASP A 420 -25.92 -16.57 2.91
CA ASP A 420 -27.32 -17.01 2.76
C ASP A 420 -27.47 -18.48 2.37
N SER A 421 -26.39 -19.14 1.94
CA SER A 421 -26.39 -20.54 1.48
C SER A 421 -26.01 -21.56 2.58
N GLY A 422 -25.87 -21.12 3.84
CA GLY A 422 -25.76 -22.00 5.01
C GLY A 422 -24.48 -22.87 5.10
N LEU A 423 -23.49 -22.64 4.24
CA LEU A 423 -22.36 -23.54 4.01
C LEU A 423 -21.04 -23.19 4.76
N SER A 424 -20.94 -22.10 5.53
CA SER A 424 -19.94 -21.97 6.61
C SER A 424 -20.14 -20.67 7.42
N SER A 425 -19.47 -20.62 8.58
CA SER A 425 -19.15 -19.48 9.46
C SER A 425 -19.71 -18.09 9.10
N SER A 426 -20.43 -17.50 10.06
CA SER A 426 -21.14 -16.20 10.04
C SER A 426 -20.29 -14.94 9.77
N VAL A 427 -19.10 -15.04 9.16
CA VAL A 427 -18.20 -13.89 8.99
C VAL A 427 -17.39 -13.98 7.67
N PRO A 428 -17.72 -13.14 6.66
CA PRO A 428 -17.01 -13.03 5.38
C PRO A 428 -15.49 -12.82 5.48
N PHE A 429 -15.03 -12.20 6.58
CA PHE A 429 -13.64 -11.82 6.78
C PHE A 429 -12.75 -13.00 7.26
N ALA A 430 -13.32 -14.06 7.85
CA ALA A 430 -12.52 -15.17 8.40
C ALA A 430 -11.94 -16.09 7.32
N ASP A 431 -12.74 -16.46 6.31
CA ASP A 431 -12.28 -17.24 5.15
C ASP A 431 -11.35 -16.38 4.26
N PHE A 432 -11.62 -15.07 4.14
CA PHE A 432 -10.76 -14.16 3.40
C PHE A 432 -9.39 -13.99 4.05
N VAL A 433 -9.28 -13.74 5.36
CA VAL A 433 -7.98 -13.57 6.06
C VAL A 433 -7.16 -14.86 6.09
N GLY A 434 -7.81 -16.03 6.20
CA GLY A 434 -7.16 -17.34 6.32
C GLY A 434 -6.77 -18.01 5.00
N SER A 435 -7.49 -17.77 3.90
CA SER A 435 -7.18 -18.37 2.60
C SER A 435 -6.14 -17.52 1.83
N VAL A 436 -5.00 -18.13 1.56
CA VAL A 436 -3.99 -17.61 0.61
C VAL A 436 -4.30 -18.06 -0.82
N ASN A 437 -4.94 -19.21 -1.04
CA ASN A 437 -5.04 -19.80 -2.38
C ASN A 437 -6.35 -19.47 -3.14
N ASP A 438 -7.47 -19.20 -2.46
CA ASP A 438 -8.76 -18.98 -3.16
C ASP A 438 -8.97 -17.53 -3.64
N GLY A 439 -7.99 -16.64 -3.44
CA GLY A 439 -8.07 -15.22 -3.77
C GLY A 439 -7.31 -14.77 -5.02
N TRP A 440 -6.67 -15.68 -5.78
CA TRP A 440 -5.72 -15.30 -6.84
C TRP A 440 -6.38 -14.52 -8.00
N ILE A 441 -7.56 -14.94 -8.46
CA ILE A 441 -8.31 -14.25 -9.52
C ILE A 441 -8.79 -12.88 -9.08
N MET A 442 -9.29 -12.75 -7.85
CA MET A 442 -9.76 -11.46 -7.33
C MET A 442 -8.60 -10.50 -7.09
N ASN A 443 -7.48 -10.96 -6.54
CA ASN A 443 -6.31 -10.12 -6.33
C ASN A 443 -5.65 -9.66 -7.64
N LEU A 444 -5.70 -10.50 -8.69
CA LEU A 444 -5.21 -10.13 -10.01
C LEU A 444 -6.12 -9.10 -10.70
N VAL A 445 -7.43 -9.33 -10.75
CA VAL A 445 -8.38 -8.40 -11.39
C VAL A 445 -8.37 -7.04 -10.68
N LEU A 446 -8.20 -7.02 -9.36
CA LEU A 446 -8.24 -5.80 -8.56
C LEU A 446 -6.91 -5.04 -8.54
N GLY A 447 -5.77 -5.74 -8.50
CA GLY A 447 -4.46 -5.10 -8.67
C GLY A 447 -4.31 -4.44 -10.04
N VAL A 448 -4.93 -5.05 -11.06
CA VAL A 448 -5.01 -4.52 -12.42
C VAL A 448 -5.85 -3.22 -12.46
N MET A 449 -6.94 -3.09 -11.69
CA MET A 449 -7.76 -1.85 -11.69
C MET A 449 -7.00 -0.62 -11.18
N TYR A 450 -6.19 -0.77 -10.13
CA TYR A 450 -5.41 0.34 -9.56
C TYR A 450 -4.31 0.86 -10.51
N ILE A 451 -3.88 0.05 -11.46
CA ILE A 451 -2.91 0.42 -12.49
C ILE A 451 -3.62 0.84 -13.79
N LEU A 452 -4.59 0.06 -14.26
CA LEU A 452 -5.30 0.30 -15.51
C LEU A 452 -6.15 1.58 -15.48
N PHE A 453 -6.80 1.92 -14.37
CA PHE A 453 -7.63 3.13 -14.33
C PHE A 453 -6.79 4.40 -14.49
N PRO A 454 -5.68 4.60 -13.75
CA PRO A 454 -4.78 5.71 -14.03
C PRO A 454 -4.17 5.66 -15.44
N LEU A 455 -3.76 4.48 -15.94
CA LEU A 455 -3.17 4.37 -17.28
C LEU A 455 -4.17 4.71 -18.40
N SER A 456 -5.40 4.23 -18.29
CA SER A 456 -6.46 4.55 -19.24
C SER A 456 -6.80 6.03 -19.18
N TRP A 457 -6.80 6.65 -17.99
CA TRP A 457 -6.93 8.09 -17.82
C TRP A 457 -5.84 8.86 -18.56
N PHE A 458 -4.56 8.51 -18.38
CA PHE A 458 -3.46 9.12 -19.14
C PHE A 458 -3.58 8.87 -20.65
N GLY A 459 -4.03 7.68 -21.06
CA GLY A 459 -4.30 7.36 -22.47
C GLY A 459 -5.41 8.25 -23.06
N MET A 460 -6.52 8.42 -22.36
CA MET A 460 -7.63 9.30 -22.77
C MET A 460 -7.19 10.77 -22.85
N MET A 461 -6.34 11.22 -21.92
CA MET A 461 -5.76 12.57 -21.96
C MET A 461 -4.82 12.79 -23.16
N SER A 462 -4.39 11.74 -23.86
CA SER A 462 -3.66 11.89 -25.12
C SER A 462 -4.56 12.20 -26.32
N TRP A 463 -5.86 11.90 -26.24
CA TRP A 463 -6.80 12.15 -27.34
C TRP A 463 -7.15 13.64 -27.49
N THR A 464 -6.87 14.45 -26.47
CA THR A 464 -7.09 15.90 -26.49
C THR A 464 -5.98 16.69 -27.20
N GLY A 465 -5.08 16.01 -27.93
CA GLY A 465 -4.05 16.64 -28.77
C GLY A 465 -2.77 17.03 -28.02
N VAL A 466 -2.69 16.76 -26.71
CA VAL A 466 -1.47 16.88 -25.93
C VAL A 466 -0.66 15.59 -26.13
N ARG A 467 0.61 15.66 -26.57
CA ARG A 467 1.51 14.50 -26.78
C ARG A 467 1.92 13.79 -25.48
N LEU A 468 1.02 13.64 -24.52
CA LEU A 468 1.23 12.85 -23.29
C LEU A 468 1.17 11.34 -23.57
N GLY A 469 0.59 10.92 -24.71
CA GLY A 469 0.40 9.52 -25.08
C GLY A 469 1.66 8.75 -25.43
N ASP A 470 2.73 9.40 -25.92
CA ASP A 470 3.99 8.70 -26.21
C ASP A 470 4.63 8.17 -24.91
N PHE A 471 4.48 8.90 -23.80
CA PHE A 471 4.97 8.46 -22.49
C PHE A 471 4.15 7.29 -21.93
N ALA A 472 2.82 7.36 -21.97
CA ALA A 472 1.95 6.26 -21.51
C ALA A 472 2.11 5.00 -22.38
N THR A 473 2.21 5.16 -23.70
CA THR A 473 2.43 4.06 -24.65
C THR A 473 3.82 3.45 -24.46
N GLN A 474 4.85 4.25 -24.19
CA GLN A 474 6.18 3.74 -23.83
C GLN A 474 6.21 3.08 -22.46
N MET A 475 5.49 3.58 -21.45
CA MET A 475 5.38 2.92 -20.14
C MET A 475 4.60 1.61 -20.22
N VAL A 476 3.55 1.53 -21.03
CA VAL A 476 2.82 0.28 -21.28
C VAL A 476 3.71 -0.69 -22.07
N ASN A 477 4.38 -0.22 -23.11
CA ASN A 477 5.24 -1.07 -23.94
C ASN A 477 6.53 -1.52 -23.23
N ASN A 478 7.11 -0.71 -22.34
CA ASN A 478 8.32 -1.05 -21.58
C ASN A 478 7.98 -1.71 -20.24
N GLY A 479 6.88 -1.31 -19.60
CA GLY A 479 6.35 -1.91 -18.38
C GLY A 479 5.71 -3.29 -18.61
N ALA A 480 5.15 -3.57 -19.80
CA ALA A 480 4.72 -4.92 -20.19
C ALA A 480 5.91 -5.81 -20.64
N LYS A 481 7.02 -5.21 -21.09
CA LYS A 481 8.24 -5.94 -21.42
C LYS A 481 8.98 -6.45 -20.18
N LEU A 482 8.97 -5.71 -19.06
CA LEU A 482 9.64 -6.13 -17.82
C LEU A 482 9.15 -7.51 -17.28
N PRO A 483 7.83 -7.79 -17.20
CA PRO A 483 7.32 -9.10 -16.81
C PRO A 483 7.63 -10.20 -17.83
N GLN A 484 7.62 -9.87 -19.13
CA GLN A 484 7.93 -10.81 -20.20
C GLN A 484 9.40 -11.22 -20.24
N THR A 485 10.32 -10.29 -19.99
CA THR A 485 11.76 -10.60 -19.92
C THR A 485 12.10 -11.35 -18.64
N ALA A 486 11.54 -10.95 -17.48
CA ALA A 486 11.70 -11.68 -16.22
C ALA A 486 11.05 -13.09 -16.25
N GLY A 487 9.91 -13.24 -16.94
CA GLY A 487 9.24 -14.52 -17.16
C GLY A 487 10.00 -15.44 -18.13
N ASN A 488 10.60 -14.87 -19.19
CA ASN A 488 11.43 -15.65 -20.12
C ASN A 488 12.78 -16.08 -19.53
N GLU A 489 13.39 -15.26 -18.67
CA GLU A 489 14.62 -15.61 -17.96
C GLU A 489 14.37 -16.61 -16.82
N GLY A 490 13.28 -16.41 -16.07
CA GLY A 490 12.83 -17.37 -15.05
C GLY A 490 12.42 -18.72 -15.63
N GLY A 491 11.73 -18.71 -16.77
CA GLY A 491 11.32 -19.91 -17.51
C GLY A 491 12.50 -20.70 -18.07
N LYS A 492 13.54 -20.03 -18.55
CA LYS A 492 14.80 -20.66 -19.01
C LYS A 492 15.56 -21.29 -17.85
N GLN A 493 15.72 -20.60 -16.72
CA GLN A 493 16.40 -21.16 -15.55
C GLN A 493 15.65 -22.37 -14.94
N THR A 494 14.31 -22.37 -14.95
CA THR A 494 13.53 -23.55 -14.52
C THR A 494 13.62 -24.71 -15.51
N LYS A 495 13.71 -24.43 -16.82
CA LYS A 495 13.93 -25.47 -17.84
C LYS A 495 15.32 -26.09 -17.71
N ASP A 496 16.34 -25.28 -17.50
CA ASP A 496 17.73 -25.75 -17.37
C ASP A 496 17.94 -26.51 -16.05
N ALA A 497 17.29 -26.07 -14.95
CA ALA A 497 17.26 -26.80 -13.70
C ALA A 497 16.52 -28.14 -13.83
N ALA A 498 15.35 -28.17 -14.49
CA ALA A 498 14.59 -29.40 -14.73
C ALA A 498 15.36 -30.39 -15.64
N VAL A 499 16.02 -29.90 -16.70
CA VAL A 499 16.86 -30.71 -17.58
C VAL A 499 18.08 -31.25 -16.83
N SER A 500 18.69 -30.48 -15.93
CA SER A 500 19.83 -30.96 -15.12
C SER A 500 19.44 -32.08 -14.13
N VAL A 501 18.22 -32.02 -13.58
CA VAL A 501 17.69 -33.03 -12.65
C VAL A 501 17.28 -34.31 -13.41
N ILE A 502 16.67 -34.17 -14.58
CA ILE A 502 16.34 -35.31 -15.47
C ILE A 502 17.62 -36.01 -15.96
N THR A 503 18.67 -35.24 -16.27
CA THR A 503 19.96 -35.79 -16.74
C THR A 503 20.74 -36.48 -15.61
N LYS A 504 20.60 -36.02 -14.35
CA LYS A 504 21.15 -36.72 -13.18
C LYS A 504 20.37 -37.97 -12.78
N GLY A 505 19.07 -38.01 -13.02
CA GLY A 505 18.23 -39.20 -12.81
C GLY A 505 18.59 -40.36 -13.73
N ASN A 506 18.82 -40.08 -15.02
CA ASN A 506 19.20 -41.10 -16.01
C ASN A 506 20.63 -41.64 -15.87
N ARG A 507 21.50 -40.98 -15.09
CA ARG A 507 22.86 -41.47 -14.80
C ARG A 507 22.94 -42.43 -13.62
N LYS A 508 21.84 -42.60 -12.86
CA LYS A 508 21.73 -43.56 -11.74
C LYS A 508 20.96 -44.84 -12.08
N LEU A 509 20.52 -44.98 -13.33
CA LEU A 509 19.79 -46.15 -13.86
C LEU A 509 20.57 -46.89 -14.97
N LYS A 510 21.91 -46.79 -14.97
CA LYS A 510 22.80 -47.64 -15.75
C LYS A 510 23.79 -48.34 -14.85
#